data_AF-A0A3R7N6B8-F1
#
_entry.id   AF-A0A3R7N6B8-F1
#
_cell.length_a   1.000
_cell.length_b   1.000
_cell.length_c   1.000
_cell.angle_alpha   90.00
_cell.angle_beta   90.00
_cell.angle_gamma   90.00
#
_symmetry.space_group_name_H-M   'P 1'
#
loop_
_entity.id
_entity.type
_entity.pdbx_description
1 polymer ?
#
loop_
_entity_poly.entity_id
_entity_poly.type
_entity_poly.pdbx_seq_one_letter_code
_entity_poly.pdbx_strand_id
1 'polypeptide(L)'
;MAPLRTTAVDRVEPHAPYWSSPGPGSQVVTTGATCVLKVRKLSNNICSIRLNFSRFSLTPPNEGNCLRDHLAVSGQNINNFIPKLCGENSGQHMYIDVDTVPGPVELRINTVGSGFDREWEIEVTQIECNSPYRPPNNCLQYFTGSQGTFSSFNYVPNLPSQYLNNLNYATCIRKEAGFCSIVYTTTPTSATQSFELVNFVISPTGVATSVVPAGEAGIGLIQCPDDFVIVAGTRLCGDRLNDGSAVPTRTDNVQ
;
A
#
# COMPACT_ATOMS: atom_id res chain seq x y z
N MET A 1 33.38 19.15 9.05
CA MET A 1 31.96 18.77 8.85
C MET A 1 31.84 18.23 7.43
N ALA A 2 32.03 16.91 7.26
CA ALA A 2 31.97 16.28 5.95
C ALA A 2 30.53 15.78 5.70
N PRO A 3 29.95 15.97 4.50
CA PRO A 3 28.66 15.38 4.20
C PRO A 3 28.87 13.88 4.00
N LEU A 4 28.31 13.05 4.88
CA LEU A 4 28.23 11.61 4.69
C LEU A 4 27.29 11.35 3.50
N ARG A 5 27.87 11.20 2.30
CA ARG A 5 27.19 10.58 1.16
C ARG A 5 27.14 9.08 1.44
N THR A 6 26.05 8.60 1.99
CA THR A 6 25.68 7.18 1.88
C THR A 6 24.91 7.03 0.58
N THR A 7 25.63 6.81 -0.53
CA THR A 7 24.99 6.51 -1.80
C THR A 7 24.31 5.14 -1.67
N ALA A 8 22.98 5.13 -1.57
CA ALA A 8 22.20 3.99 -2.04
C ALA A 8 22.59 3.72 -3.51
N VAL A 9 22.36 2.51 -4.02
CA VAL A 9 22.66 2.21 -5.43
C VAL A 9 21.85 3.18 -6.32
N ASP A 10 22.51 4.19 -6.87
CA ASP A 10 21.91 5.35 -7.57
C ASP A 10 21.30 4.96 -8.94
N ARG A 11 21.36 3.68 -9.33
CA ARG A 11 20.89 3.19 -10.62
C ARG A 11 20.41 1.74 -10.53
N VAL A 12 19.18 1.50 -10.97
CA VAL A 12 18.69 0.16 -11.31
C VAL A 12 19.34 -0.23 -12.63
N GLU A 13 20.21 -1.25 -12.61
CA GLU A 13 20.77 -1.80 -13.85
C GLU A 13 19.80 -2.83 -14.44
N PRO A 14 19.77 -3.02 -15.78
CA PRO A 14 18.91 -4.04 -16.41
C PRO A 14 19.11 -5.46 -15.87
N HIS A 15 20.27 -5.73 -15.26
CA HIS A 15 20.65 -7.02 -14.69
C HIS A 15 20.62 -7.06 -13.15
N ALA A 16 20.34 -5.93 -12.50
CA ALA A 16 20.21 -5.82 -11.05
C ALA A 16 19.03 -4.87 -10.74
N PRO A 17 17.78 -5.38 -10.81
CA PRO A 17 16.57 -4.56 -10.68
C PRO A 17 16.32 -4.05 -9.25
N TYR A 18 17.21 -4.29 -8.31
CA TYR A 18 16.99 -4.06 -6.88
C TYR A 18 17.57 -2.73 -6.41
N TRP A 19 16.78 -1.99 -5.64
CA TRP A 19 17.20 -0.83 -4.87
C TRP A 19 17.12 -1.15 -3.38
N SER A 20 18.27 -1.20 -2.72
CA SER A 20 18.40 -1.60 -1.32
C SER A 20 18.93 -0.49 -0.42
N SER A 21 18.75 -0.67 0.88
CA SER A 21 19.37 0.16 1.91
C SER A 21 20.90 0.17 1.80
N PRO A 22 21.59 1.29 2.09
CA PRO A 22 23.04 1.37 1.99
C PRO A 22 23.77 0.33 2.87
N GLY A 23 24.68 -0.45 2.26
CA GLY A 23 25.57 -1.41 2.94
C GLY A 23 25.66 -2.75 2.18
N PRO A 24 26.76 -3.52 2.30
CA PRO A 24 26.86 -4.84 1.69
C PRO A 24 25.84 -5.80 2.32
N GLY A 25 24.87 -6.29 1.53
CA GLY A 25 23.91 -7.33 1.94
C GLY A 25 22.72 -6.86 2.79
N SER A 26 21.96 -5.85 2.32
CA SER A 26 20.70 -5.39 2.95
C SER A 26 20.86 -5.08 4.45
N GLN A 27 21.89 -4.30 4.79
CA GLN A 27 22.15 -3.90 6.17
C GLN A 27 21.15 -2.84 6.64
N VAL A 28 20.92 -2.85 7.94
CA VAL A 28 19.97 -1.99 8.64
C VAL A 28 20.45 -0.53 8.70
N VAL A 29 19.57 0.41 8.36
CA VAL A 29 19.78 1.86 8.52
C VAL A 29 19.29 2.29 9.89
N THR A 30 20.24 2.56 10.79
CA THR A 30 19.97 2.86 12.20
C THR A 30 19.91 4.36 12.51
N THR A 31 20.28 5.22 11.55
CA THR A 31 20.27 6.69 11.67
C THR A 31 19.52 7.34 10.51
N GLY A 32 19.14 8.62 10.69
CA GLY A 32 18.43 9.38 9.67
C GLY A 32 19.27 9.57 8.40
N ALA A 33 18.65 9.32 7.25
CA ALA A 33 19.25 9.39 5.93
C ALA A 33 18.19 9.75 4.87
N THR A 34 18.65 10.30 3.75
CA THR A 34 17.83 10.48 2.55
C THR A 34 18.46 9.67 1.42
N CYS A 35 17.75 8.65 0.95
CA CYS A 35 18.15 7.82 -0.17
C CYS A 35 17.25 8.10 -1.37
N VAL A 36 17.84 8.36 -2.53
CA VAL A 36 17.11 8.75 -3.74
C VAL A 36 17.49 7.82 -4.88
N LEU A 37 16.50 7.28 -5.59
CA LEU A 37 16.68 6.53 -6.81
C LEU A 37 15.95 7.23 -7.97
N LYS A 38 16.66 7.48 -9.07
CA LYS A 38 16.08 8.04 -10.29
C LYS A 38 15.90 6.95 -11.33
N VAL A 39 14.67 6.50 -11.53
CA VAL A 39 14.31 5.49 -12.52
C VAL A 39 14.08 6.17 -13.87
N ARG A 40 14.99 5.92 -14.81
CA ARG A 40 14.84 6.34 -16.21
C ARG A 40 14.16 5.23 -17.00
N LYS A 41 13.23 5.61 -17.86
CA LYS A 41 12.60 4.66 -18.77
C LYS A 41 13.65 4.00 -19.68
N LEU A 42 13.55 2.70 -19.87
CA LEU A 42 14.41 1.94 -20.78
C LEU A 42 14.09 2.26 -22.25
N SER A 43 12.85 2.64 -22.53
CA SER A 43 12.39 3.10 -23.85
C SER A 43 11.17 4.02 -23.69
N ASN A 44 10.77 4.69 -24.78
CA ASN A 44 9.55 5.50 -24.79
C ASN A 44 8.27 4.66 -24.65
N ASN A 45 8.35 3.34 -24.89
CA ASN A 45 7.22 2.42 -24.79
C ASN A 45 6.96 1.93 -23.36
N ILE A 46 7.62 2.49 -22.34
CA ILE A 46 7.34 2.17 -20.93
C ILE A 46 6.19 3.04 -20.41
N CYS A 47 5.14 2.40 -19.90
CA CYS A 47 3.95 3.08 -19.38
C CYS A 47 3.70 2.84 -17.89
N SER A 48 4.30 1.81 -17.28
CA SER A 48 4.17 1.56 -15.85
C SER A 48 5.49 1.09 -15.25
N ILE A 49 5.72 1.41 -13.98
CA ILE A 49 6.82 0.90 -13.17
C ILE A 49 6.20 0.14 -12.00
N ARG A 50 6.55 -1.13 -11.84
CA ARG A 50 6.15 -1.95 -10.70
C ARG A 50 7.28 -1.94 -9.67
N LEU A 51 6.95 -1.66 -8.43
CA LEU A 51 7.82 -1.86 -7.28
C LEU A 51 7.35 -3.09 -6.52
N ASN A 52 8.22 -4.08 -6.33
CA ASN A 52 7.99 -5.19 -5.41
C ASN A 52 8.85 -4.98 -4.17
N PHE A 53 8.24 -5.01 -2.99
CA PHE A 53 8.90 -4.83 -1.72
C PHE A 53 9.35 -6.18 -1.17
N SER A 54 10.52 -6.68 -1.61
CA SER A 54 11.09 -7.92 -1.06
C SER A 54 11.35 -7.78 0.43
N ARG A 55 11.86 -6.60 0.83
CA ARG A 55 11.94 -6.13 2.20
C ARG A 55 11.52 -4.67 2.25
N PHE A 56 10.72 -4.31 3.23
CA PHE A 56 10.37 -2.92 3.49
C PHE A 56 9.90 -2.76 4.93
N SER A 57 10.81 -2.33 5.78
CA SER A 57 10.55 -2.03 7.18
C SER A 57 11.11 -0.64 7.51
N LEU A 58 10.21 0.32 7.72
CA LEU A 58 10.51 1.67 8.18
C LEU A 58 9.84 1.90 9.55
N THR A 59 10.17 3.01 10.22
CA THR A 59 9.48 3.36 11.47
C THR A 59 7.95 3.38 11.23
N PRO A 60 7.13 2.77 12.11
CA PRO A 60 5.67 2.79 12.02
C PRO A 60 5.08 4.22 11.99
N PRO A 61 3.86 4.39 11.44
CA PRO A 61 3.16 5.67 11.50
C PRO A 61 2.85 6.09 12.94
N ASN A 62 2.71 7.40 13.15
CA ASN A 62 2.13 7.96 14.36
C ASN A 62 0.71 8.42 14.05
N GLU A 63 -0.28 7.75 14.66
CA GLU A 63 -1.71 7.99 14.41
C GLU A 63 -2.04 7.96 12.91
N GLY A 64 -1.56 6.92 12.21
CA GLY A 64 -1.71 6.78 10.76
C GLY A 64 -0.83 7.69 9.89
N ASN A 65 -0.08 8.63 10.48
CA ASN A 65 0.76 9.58 9.72
C ASN A 65 2.23 9.13 9.63
N CYS A 66 2.77 9.05 8.41
CA CYS A 66 4.18 8.77 8.13
C CYS A 66 5.09 10.00 8.30
N LEU A 67 5.19 10.53 9.52
CA LEU A 67 5.89 11.79 9.81
C LEU A 67 7.42 11.67 9.85
N ARG A 68 7.94 10.52 10.31
CA ARG A 68 9.39 10.31 10.51
C ARG A 68 10.05 9.70 9.28
N ASP A 69 9.68 8.46 8.99
CA ASP A 69 10.22 7.70 7.88
C ASP A 69 9.15 7.53 6.82
N HIS A 70 9.50 7.67 5.55
CA HIS A 70 8.59 7.31 4.46
C HIS A 70 9.32 7.11 3.13
N LEU A 71 8.77 6.21 2.31
CA LEU A 71 8.94 6.22 0.86
C LEU A 71 7.98 7.26 0.26
N ALA A 72 8.50 8.09 -0.65
CA ALA A 72 7.74 8.98 -1.50
C ALA A 72 8.14 8.78 -2.97
N VAL A 73 7.17 8.96 -3.87
CA VAL A 73 7.36 8.91 -5.33
C VAL A 73 7.05 10.27 -5.94
N SER A 74 7.86 10.69 -6.91
CA SER A 74 7.63 11.93 -7.67
C SER A 74 8.05 11.79 -9.13
N GLY A 75 7.50 12.65 -10.00
CA GLY A 75 7.80 12.63 -11.44
C GLY A 75 7.01 11.60 -12.25
N GLN A 76 6.04 10.92 -11.62
CA GLN A 76 5.06 10.05 -12.26
C GLN A 76 3.95 10.85 -12.99
N ASN A 77 3.04 10.15 -13.67
CA ASN A 77 1.83 10.76 -14.23
C ASN A 77 1.06 11.53 -13.14
N ILE A 78 0.71 12.78 -13.40
CA ILE A 78 0.03 13.66 -12.44
C ILE A 78 -1.34 13.13 -11.98
N ASN A 79 -2.01 12.32 -12.81
CA ASN A 79 -3.30 11.71 -12.47
C ASN A 79 -3.13 10.47 -11.59
N ASN A 80 -1.92 9.93 -11.49
CA ASN A 80 -1.60 8.77 -10.67
C ASN A 80 -1.13 9.21 -9.28
N PHE A 81 -2.06 9.23 -8.33
CA PHE A 81 -1.77 9.52 -6.94
C PHE A 81 -1.02 8.35 -6.29
N ILE A 82 0.19 8.63 -5.79
CA ILE A 82 1.01 7.66 -5.06
C ILE A 82 1.12 8.11 -3.60
N PRO A 83 0.62 7.31 -2.63
CA PRO A 83 0.70 7.65 -1.22
C PRO A 83 2.14 7.54 -0.69
N LYS A 84 2.40 8.22 0.42
CA LYS A 84 3.61 7.98 1.21
C LYS A 84 3.43 6.69 2.00
N LEU A 85 4.45 5.83 1.99
CA LEU A 85 4.42 4.55 2.71
C LEU A 85 5.46 4.53 3.83
N CYS A 86 5.08 4.02 4.99
CA CYS A 86 5.95 3.77 6.14
C CYS A 86 5.51 2.50 6.87
N GLY A 87 6.22 2.15 7.94
CA GLY A 87 6.02 0.89 8.64
C GLY A 87 6.38 -0.33 7.79
N GLU A 88 5.63 -1.41 7.94
CA GLU A 88 5.95 -2.73 7.37
C GLU A 88 5.16 -3.01 6.09
N ASN A 89 5.86 -3.21 4.97
CA ASN A 89 5.24 -3.47 3.67
C ASN A 89 5.93 -4.58 2.88
N SER A 90 6.75 -5.42 3.52
CA SER A 90 7.39 -6.55 2.85
C SER A 90 6.34 -7.51 2.26
N GLY A 91 6.65 -8.04 1.08
CA GLY A 91 5.75 -8.90 0.30
C GLY A 91 4.66 -8.14 -0.47
N GLN A 92 4.51 -6.83 -0.27
CA GLN A 92 3.58 -6.02 -1.07
C GLN A 92 4.24 -5.48 -2.34
N HIS A 93 3.40 -4.93 -3.23
CA HIS A 93 3.83 -4.25 -4.44
C HIS A 93 2.99 -3.00 -4.69
N MET A 94 3.51 -2.11 -5.53
CA MET A 94 2.74 -1.01 -6.09
C MET A 94 3.13 -0.71 -7.54
N TYR A 95 2.21 -0.12 -8.29
CA TYR A 95 2.40 0.32 -9.66
C TYR A 95 2.37 1.85 -9.74
N ILE A 96 3.27 2.38 -10.56
CA ILE A 96 3.43 3.81 -10.82
C ILE A 96 3.20 4.03 -12.31
N ASP A 97 2.19 4.81 -12.66
CA ASP A 97 1.91 5.15 -14.05
C ASP A 97 2.87 6.22 -14.53
N VAL A 98 3.51 5.94 -15.67
CA VAL A 98 4.51 6.81 -16.27
C VAL A 98 4.21 7.10 -17.74
N ASP A 99 3.10 6.61 -18.27
CA ASP A 99 2.68 6.71 -19.67
C ASP A 99 2.78 8.12 -20.28
N THR A 100 2.39 9.16 -19.53
CA THR A 100 2.39 10.55 -20.04
C THR A 100 3.63 11.37 -19.64
N VAL A 101 4.64 10.76 -19.01
CA VAL A 101 5.84 11.46 -18.54
C VAL A 101 7.12 10.88 -19.16
N PRO A 102 8.08 11.72 -19.56
CA PRO A 102 9.37 11.23 -20.06
C PRO A 102 10.27 10.67 -18.93
N GLY A 103 9.95 10.99 -17.67
CA GLY A 103 10.77 10.67 -16.51
C GLY A 103 11.97 11.63 -16.33
N PRO A 104 12.90 11.31 -15.41
CA PRO A 104 12.89 10.13 -14.53
C PRO A 104 11.79 10.22 -13.47
N VAL A 105 11.31 9.06 -13.03
CA VAL A 105 10.58 8.95 -11.76
C VAL A 105 11.59 8.88 -10.62
N GLU A 106 11.36 9.65 -9.57
CA GLU A 106 12.20 9.66 -8.38
C GLU A 106 11.50 8.91 -7.24
N LEU A 107 12.16 7.86 -6.75
CA LEU A 107 11.81 7.19 -5.50
C LEU A 107 12.71 7.77 -4.41
N ARG A 108 12.12 8.20 -3.29
CA ARG A 108 12.87 8.80 -2.19
C ARG A 108 12.45 8.17 -0.87
N ILE A 109 13.40 7.58 -0.17
CA ILE A 109 13.25 7.15 1.21
C ILE A 109 13.89 8.20 2.10
N ASN A 110 13.06 8.82 2.93
CA ASN A 110 13.49 9.75 3.97
C ASN A 110 13.37 9.04 5.32
N THR A 111 14.42 9.11 6.14
CA THR A 111 14.42 8.56 7.49
C THR A 111 14.95 9.58 8.48
N VAL A 112 14.43 9.58 9.72
CA VAL A 112 14.79 10.58 10.73
C VAL A 112 15.09 9.95 12.09
N GLY A 113 16.14 10.45 12.75
CA GLY A 113 16.53 10.05 14.10
C GLY A 113 17.23 8.70 14.15
N SER A 114 17.38 8.16 15.35
CA SER A 114 17.99 6.84 15.61
C SER A 114 17.05 5.95 16.43
N GLY A 115 17.44 4.69 16.68
CA GLY A 115 16.71 3.78 17.57
C GLY A 115 15.59 2.98 16.91
N PHE A 116 15.56 2.93 15.59
CA PHE A 116 14.76 1.98 14.82
C PHE A 116 15.62 1.40 13.71
N ASP A 117 15.51 0.11 13.52
CA ASP A 117 16.24 -0.64 12.52
C ASP A 117 15.41 -0.63 11.22
N ARG A 118 15.94 0.01 10.17
CA ARG A 118 15.23 0.17 8.90
C ARG A 118 15.88 -0.66 7.83
N GLU A 119 15.09 -1.33 7.01
CA GLU A 119 15.61 -2.05 5.85
C GLU A 119 14.65 -1.91 4.67
N TRP A 120 15.21 -1.86 3.46
CA TRP A 120 14.43 -2.01 2.25
C TRP A 120 15.23 -2.73 1.18
N GLU A 121 14.53 -3.50 0.38
CA GLU A 121 14.98 -4.15 -0.83
C GLU A 121 13.81 -4.14 -1.80
N ILE A 122 13.89 -3.29 -2.82
CA ILE A 122 12.80 -2.99 -3.73
C ILE A 122 13.20 -3.42 -5.14
N GLU A 123 12.50 -4.39 -5.70
CA GLU A 123 12.63 -4.74 -7.11
C GLU A 123 11.87 -3.73 -7.97
N VAL A 124 12.51 -3.19 -9.00
CA VAL A 124 11.95 -2.20 -9.91
C VAL A 124 11.82 -2.82 -11.30
N THR A 125 10.59 -3.06 -11.74
CA THR A 125 10.29 -3.59 -13.07
C THR A 125 9.63 -2.52 -13.94
N GLN A 126 10.08 -2.37 -15.18
CA GLN A 126 9.45 -1.46 -16.15
C GLN A 126 8.56 -2.24 -17.11
N ILE A 127 7.34 -1.76 -17.30
CA ILE A 127 6.29 -2.45 -18.06
C ILE A 127 5.90 -1.63 -19.28
N GLU A 128 5.94 -2.29 -20.43
CA GLU A 128 5.59 -1.69 -21.70
C GLU A 128 4.09 -1.34 -21.80
N CYS A 129 3.77 -0.32 -22.60
CA CYS A 129 2.41 0.18 -22.80
C CYS A 129 1.42 -0.88 -23.31
N ASN A 130 1.91 -1.81 -24.13
CA ASN A 130 1.12 -2.87 -24.76
C ASN A 130 1.23 -4.21 -24.01
N SER A 131 1.89 -4.24 -22.85
CA SER A 131 2.06 -5.46 -22.07
C SER A 131 0.71 -5.95 -21.52
N PRO A 132 0.38 -7.24 -21.62
CA PRO A 132 -0.81 -7.80 -20.97
C PRO A 132 -0.71 -7.79 -19.44
N TYR A 133 0.49 -7.55 -18.89
CA TYR A 133 0.75 -7.41 -17.47
C TYR A 133 0.65 -5.96 -16.98
N ARG A 134 0.36 -5.00 -17.88
CA ARG A 134 0.11 -3.62 -17.50
C ARG A 134 -1.19 -3.54 -16.70
N PRO A 135 -1.19 -2.89 -15.52
CA PRO A 135 -2.42 -2.65 -14.78
C PRO A 135 -3.31 -1.62 -15.50
N PRO A 136 -4.61 -1.56 -15.18
CA PRO A 136 -5.44 -0.42 -15.54
C PRO A 136 -4.86 0.89 -14.97
N ASN A 137 -5.11 2.01 -15.64
CA ASN A 137 -4.68 3.33 -15.15
C ASN A 137 -5.23 3.60 -13.75
N ASN A 138 -4.42 4.25 -12.89
CA ASN A 138 -4.74 4.58 -11.51
C ASN A 138 -4.93 3.38 -10.58
N CYS A 139 -4.49 2.20 -11.00
CA CYS A 139 -4.47 1.01 -10.16
C CYS A 139 -3.16 0.92 -9.39
N LEU A 140 -3.17 1.20 -8.09
CA LEU A 140 -1.95 1.20 -7.28
C LEU A 140 -1.47 -0.23 -7.00
N GLN A 141 -2.38 -1.18 -6.74
CA GLN A 141 -2.04 -2.59 -6.59
C GLN A 141 -2.83 -3.42 -7.61
N TYR A 142 -2.14 -4.21 -8.42
CA TYR A 142 -2.77 -5.10 -9.39
C TYR A 142 -2.46 -6.56 -9.10
N PHE A 143 -3.50 -7.34 -8.88
CA PHE A 143 -3.44 -8.77 -8.59
C PHE A 143 -3.99 -9.59 -9.76
N THR A 144 -3.42 -10.77 -9.94
CA THR A 144 -3.73 -11.70 -11.03
C THR A 144 -3.78 -13.12 -10.51
N GLY A 145 -4.42 -14.02 -11.25
CA GLY A 145 -4.59 -15.42 -10.85
C GLY A 145 -6.00 -15.70 -10.33
N SER A 146 -6.33 -16.99 -10.18
CA SER A 146 -7.66 -17.44 -9.79
C SER A 146 -7.97 -17.29 -8.29
N GLN A 147 -6.94 -17.07 -7.48
CA GLN A 147 -7.04 -16.87 -6.03
C GLN A 147 -5.80 -16.11 -5.53
N GLY A 148 -5.94 -15.41 -4.42
CA GLY A 148 -4.85 -14.69 -3.79
C GLY A 148 -5.30 -13.99 -2.51
N THR A 149 -4.36 -13.35 -1.82
CA THR A 149 -4.62 -12.52 -0.65
C THR A 149 -4.02 -11.14 -0.87
N PHE A 150 -4.65 -10.14 -0.27
CA PHE A 150 -4.14 -8.77 -0.22
C PHE A 150 -4.50 -8.16 1.13
N SER A 151 -3.79 -7.11 1.49
CA SER A 151 -3.99 -6.37 2.73
C SER A 151 -3.73 -4.89 2.47
N SER A 152 -4.15 -4.02 3.38
CA SER A 152 -3.71 -2.63 3.34
C SER A 152 -2.19 -2.52 3.50
N PHE A 153 -1.61 -1.41 3.05
CA PHE A 153 -0.24 -1.05 3.43
C PHE A 153 -0.12 -0.95 4.95
N ASN A 154 1.06 -1.25 5.48
CA ASN A 154 1.37 -1.30 6.92
C ASN A 154 0.56 -2.33 7.73
N TYR A 155 -0.13 -3.28 7.09
CA TYR A 155 -0.81 -4.37 7.81
C TYR A 155 0.19 -5.45 8.23
N VAL A 156 0.28 -5.72 9.53
CA VAL A 156 1.06 -6.83 10.09
C VAL A 156 0.12 -7.82 10.79
N PRO A 157 0.04 -9.09 10.33
CA PRO A 157 -0.83 -10.08 10.94
C PRO A 157 -0.53 -10.29 12.43
N ASN A 158 -1.58 -10.30 13.25
CA ASN A 158 -1.52 -10.53 14.70
C ASN A 158 -0.77 -9.46 15.51
N LEU A 159 -0.43 -8.31 14.91
CA LEU A 159 0.14 -7.17 15.62
C LEU A 159 -0.75 -5.94 15.45
N PRO A 160 -0.86 -5.08 16.49
CA PRO A 160 -1.59 -3.83 16.37
C PRO A 160 -0.92 -2.96 15.30
N SER A 161 -1.60 -2.88 14.16
CA SER A 161 -1.16 -2.14 12.98
C SER A 161 -2.11 -0.96 12.78
N GLN A 162 -1.57 0.20 12.43
CA GLN A 162 -2.38 1.36 12.09
C GLN A 162 -2.46 1.45 10.57
N TYR A 163 -3.67 1.51 10.02
CA TYR A 163 -3.84 1.90 8.62
C TYR A 163 -3.34 3.34 8.44
N LEU A 164 -2.79 3.64 7.26
CA LEU A 164 -2.21 4.96 7.01
C LEU A 164 -3.32 5.97 6.67
N ASN A 165 -3.19 7.20 7.15
CA ASN A 165 -4.13 8.26 6.86
C ASN A 165 -4.04 8.72 5.40
N ASN A 166 -5.16 9.20 4.87
CA ASN A 166 -5.26 9.78 3.53
C ASN A 166 -4.88 8.79 2.41
N LEU A 167 -5.03 7.49 2.66
CA LEU A 167 -4.93 6.47 1.62
C LEU A 167 -6.21 6.46 0.80
N ASN A 168 -6.13 6.96 -0.43
CA ASN A 168 -7.16 6.83 -1.44
C ASN A 168 -6.55 6.21 -2.68
N TYR A 169 -6.67 4.88 -2.80
CA TYR A 169 -6.09 4.12 -3.89
C TYR A 169 -6.98 2.95 -4.29
N ALA A 170 -6.80 2.48 -5.52
CA ALA A 170 -7.48 1.31 -6.03
C ALA A 170 -6.57 0.07 -5.99
N THR A 171 -7.10 -1.02 -5.45
CA THR A 171 -6.60 -2.37 -5.66
C THR A 171 -7.44 -3.03 -6.73
N CYS A 172 -6.84 -3.37 -7.86
CA CYS A 172 -7.52 -4.04 -8.96
C CYS A 172 -7.13 -5.51 -9.03
N ILE A 173 -8.10 -6.32 -9.41
CA ILE A 173 -7.94 -7.75 -9.57
C ILE A 173 -8.34 -8.07 -11.01
N ARG A 174 -7.46 -8.76 -11.74
CA ARG A 174 -7.75 -9.18 -13.10
C ARG A 174 -8.84 -10.24 -13.10
N LYS A 175 -9.84 -10.06 -13.98
CA LYS A 175 -10.80 -11.12 -14.27
C LYS A 175 -10.13 -12.21 -15.12
N GLU A 176 -9.94 -13.39 -14.55
CA GLU A 176 -9.36 -14.53 -15.26
C GLU A 176 -10.35 -15.17 -16.24
N ALA A 177 -9.84 -15.74 -17.32
CA ALA A 177 -10.65 -16.43 -18.32
C ALA A 177 -11.39 -17.62 -17.68
N GLY A 178 -12.69 -17.74 -17.97
CA GLY A 178 -13.54 -18.80 -17.41
C GLY A 178 -14.17 -18.48 -16.05
N PHE A 179 -13.89 -17.31 -15.44
CA PHE A 179 -14.49 -16.87 -14.18
C PHE A 179 -15.50 -15.75 -14.39
N CYS A 180 -16.62 -15.79 -13.65
CA CYS A 180 -17.71 -14.81 -13.77
C CYS A 180 -17.72 -13.74 -12.68
N SER A 181 -17.24 -14.07 -11.48
CA SER A 181 -17.23 -13.20 -10.30
C SER A 181 -15.91 -13.33 -9.53
N ILE A 182 -15.67 -12.36 -8.65
CA ILE A 182 -14.64 -12.40 -7.61
C ILE A 182 -15.40 -12.47 -6.28
N VAL A 183 -14.97 -13.36 -5.40
CA VAL A 183 -15.51 -13.49 -4.04
C VAL A 183 -14.42 -13.07 -3.06
N TYR A 184 -14.79 -12.27 -2.08
CA TYR A 184 -13.91 -11.78 -1.04
C TYR A 184 -14.28 -12.41 0.29
N THR A 185 -13.27 -12.91 0.98
CA THR A 185 -13.39 -13.45 2.33
C THR A 185 -12.21 -12.97 3.14
N THR A 186 -12.42 -12.62 4.39
CA THR A 186 -11.31 -12.31 5.28
C THR A 186 -10.55 -13.59 5.63
N THR A 187 -9.23 -13.55 5.65
CA THR A 187 -8.44 -14.66 6.20
C THR A 187 -8.49 -14.62 7.73
N PRO A 188 -8.97 -15.66 8.42
CA PRO A 188 -8.98 -15.68 9.88
C PRO A 188 -7.54 -15.62 10.40
N THR A 189 -7.29 -14.70 11.33
CA THR A 189 -6.03 -14.58 12.06
C THR A 189 -6.26 -15.00 13.52
N SER A 190 -5.18 -15.23 14.27
CA SER A 190 -5.28 -15.50 15.73
C SER A 190 -5.72 -14.25 16.50
N ALA A 191 -5.62 -13.07 15.87
CA ALA A 191 -6.27 -11.85 16.32
C ALA A 191 -7.77 -11.90 16.01
N THR A 192 -8.59 -11.33 16.90
CA THR A 192 -10.06 -11.37 16.84
C THR A 192 -10.66 -10.76 15.56
N GLN A 193 -9.90 -9.97 14.79
CA GLN A 193 -10.41 -9.20 13.65
C GLN A 193 -9.34 -9.11 12.56
N SER A 194 -9.61 -9.71 11.40
CA SER A 194 -8.76 -9.64 10.19
C SER A 194 -9.16 -8.51 9.23
N PHE A 195 -10.24 -7.80 9.56
CA PHE A 195 -10.73 -6.59 8.91
C PHE A 195 -11.25 -5.65 10.00
N GLU A 196 -10.83 -4.40 9.97
CA GLU A 196 -11.24 -3.38 10.93
C GLU A 196 -11.12 -1.99 10.30
N LEU A 197 -12.25 -1.33 10.08
CA LEU A 197 -12.33 0.06 9.62
C LEU A 197 -13.39 0.78 10.45
N VAL A 198 -13.00 1.28 11.61
CA VAL A 198 -13.94 1.85 12.59
C VAL A 198 -14.11 3.35 12.36
N ASN A 199 -15.35 3.77 12.18
CA ASN A 199 -15.73 5.18 12.13
C ASN A 199 -16.28 5.59 13.50
N PHE A 200 -15.93 6.79 13.98
CA PHE A 200 -16.37 7.30 15.27
C PHE A 200 -17.19 8.57 15.15
N VAL A 201 -18.21 8.70 16.00
CA VAL A 201 -18.89 9.97 16.25
C VAL A 201 -18.50 10.49 17.63
N ILE A 202 -18.25 11.79 17.72
CA ILE A 202 -17.88 12.46 18.97
C ILE A 202 -19.12 13.17 19.50
N SER A 203 -19.55 12.76 20.69
CA SER A 203 -20.66 13.41 21.41
C SER A 203 -20.29 14.83 21.86
N PRO A 204 -21.28 15.70 22.20
CA PRO A 204 -21.01 17.04 22.73
C PRO A 204 -20.15 17.06 24.01
N THR A 205 -20.11 15.93 24.74
CA THR A 205 -19.28 15.74 25.94
C THR A 205 -17.87 15.21 25.64
N GLY A 206 -17.52 15.04 24.35
CA GLY A 206 -16.19 14.60 23.92
C GLY A 206 -15.98 13.08 23.94
N VAL A 207 -17.02 12.28 24.20
CA VAL A 207 -16.93 10.81 24.16
C VAL A 207 -17.05 10.34 22.73
N ALA A 208 -16.05 9.60 22.25
CA ALA A 208 -16.07 8.92 20.95
C ALA A 208 -16.81 7.58 21.07
N THR A 209 -17.76 7.34 20.17
CA THR A 209 -18.49 6.08 20.05
C THR A 209 -18.42 5.59 18.62
N SER A 210 -18.20 4.29 18.42
CA SER A 210 -18.22 3.70 17.08
C SER A 210 -19.61 3.86 16.44
N VAL A 211 -19.63 4.19 15.15
CA VAL A 211 -20.85 4.28 14.34
C VAL A 211 -21.45 2.89 14.09
N VAL A 212 -20.59 1.88 13.96
CA VAL A 212 -20.95 0.48 13.75
C VAL A 212 -20.75 -0.30 15.06
N PRO A 213 -21.72 -1.10 15.52
CA PRO A 213 -21.53 -1.93 16.71
C PRO A 213 -20.33 -2.88 16.55
N ALA A 214 -19.65 -3.14 17.67
CA ALA A 214 -18.50 -4.04 17.67
C ALA A 214 -18.90 -5.45 17.16
N GLY A 215 -18.07 -6.02 16.29
CA GLY A 215 -18.30 -7.32 15.65
C GLY A 215 -19.25 -7.31 14.45
N GLU A 216 -19.73 -6.14 14.01
CA GLU A 216 -20.62 -6.00 12.85
C GLU A 216 -19.96 -5.30 11.66
N ALA A 217 -20.52 -5.54 10.47
CA ALA A 217 -20.25 -4.81 9.24
C ALA A 217 -21.14 -3.55 9.12
N GLY A 218 -20.50 -2.45 8.75
CA GLY A 218 -21.13 -1.20 8.34
C GLY A 218 -21.24 -1.10 6.83
N ILE A 219 -22.34 -0.51 6.34
CA ILE A 219 -22.60 -0.38 4.90
C ILE A 219 -23.09 1.04 4.58
N GLY A 220 -22.57 1.59 3.48
CA GLY A 220 -23.06 2.83 2.90
C GLY A 220 -22.61 4.09 3.64
N LEU A 221 -23.17 5.23 3.21
CA LEU A 221 -22.69 6.56 3.60
C LEU A 221 -22.91 6.91 5.08
N ILE A 222 -23.96 6.36 5.70
CA ILE A 222 -24.32 6.69 7.08
C ILE A 222 -23.40 5.96 8.06
N GLN A 223 -23.11 4.69 7.79
CA GLN A 223 -22.31 3.85 8.68
C GLN A 223 -20.81 3.97 8.41
N CYS A 224 -20.44 4.26 7.15
CA CYS A 224 -19.06 4.38 6.70
C CYS A 224 -18.82 5.75 6.02
N PRO A 225 -18.97 6.85 6.78
CA PRO A 225 -18.85 8.20 6.23
C PRO A 225 -17.40 8.57 5.85
N ASP A 226 -16.44 8.17 6.67
CA ASP A 226 -15.06 8.65 6.63
C ASP A 226 -14.11 7.55 6.12
N ASP A 227 -13.99 6.45 6.88
CA ASP A 227 -13.11 5.31 6.56
C ASP A 227 -13.91 4.16 5.98
N PHE A 228 -13.57 3.74 4.77
CA PHE A 228 -14.26 2.65 4.07
C PHE A 228 -13.41 2.04 2.97
N VAL A 229 -13.76 0.81 2.58
CA VAL A 229 -13.42 0.26 1.27
C VAL A 229 -14.64 0.28 0.37
N ILE A 230 -14.44 0.39 -0.94
CA ILE A 230 -15.50 0.24 -1.94
C ILE A 230 -15.34 -1.11 -2.63
N VAL A 231 -16.34 -1.98 -2.50
CA VAL A 231 -16.44 -3.22 -3.25
C VAL A 231 -17.74 -3.20 -4.04
N ALA A 232 -17.66 -3.43 -5.36
CA ALA A 232 -18.80 -3.38 -6.28
C ALA A 232 -19.65 -2.08 -6.19
N GLY A 233 -19.04 -0.95 -5.81
CA GLY A 233 -19.73 0.34 -5.63
C GLY A 233 -20.31 0.57 -4.23
N THR A 234 -20.24 -0.41 -3.34
CA THR A 234 -20.74 -0.33 -1.96
C THR A 234 -19.63 0.04 -1.01
N ARG A 235 -19.85 1.03 -0.13
CA ARG A 235 -18.94 1.37 0.97
C ARG A 235 -19.11 0.37 2.11
N LEU A 236 -18.01 -0.20 2.58
CA LEU A 236 -17.94 -1.16 3.67
C LEU A 236 -16.93 -0.73 4.72
N CYS A 237 -17.28 -0.94 5.99
CA CYS A 237 -16.47 -0.62 7.17
C CYS A 237 -16.90 -1.49 8.36
N GLY A 238 -16.35 -1.23 9.55
CA GLY A 238 -16.61 -2.00 10.77
C GLY A 238 -15.60 -3.14 10.99
N ASP A 239 -16.01 -4.14 11.77
CA ASP A 239 -15.16 -5.25 12.21
C ASP A 239 -15.30 -6.50 11.32
N ARG A 240 -16.16 -6.39 10.31
CA ARG A 240 -16.52 -7.45 9.37
C ARG A 240 -16.64 -6.91 7.96
N LEU A 241 -16.29 -7.76 6.99
CA LEU A 241 -16.43 -7.46 5.56
C LEU A 241 -17.68 -8.18 5.01
N ASN A 242 -18.83 -7.50 4.99
CA ASN A 242 -20.08 -8.03 4.44
C ASN A 242 -21.06 -6.91 4.07
N ASP A 243 -21.56 -6.92 2.84
CA ASP A 243 -22.59 -5.99 2.34
C ASP A 243 -24.03 -6.51 2.46
N GLY A 244 -24.23 -7.71 3.01
CA GLY A 244 -25.53 -8.34 3.15
C GLY A 244 -26.09 -9.00 1.88
N SER A 245 -25.36 -8.97 0.76
CA SER A 245 -25.82 -9.52 -0.53
C SER A 245 -25.75 -11.05 -0.59
N ALA A 246 -24.71 -11.64 0.00
CA ALA A 246 -24.53 -13.09 0.09
C ALA A 246 -25.17 -13.65 1.37
N VAL A 247 -24.99 -12.95 2.51
CA VAL A 247 -25.54 -13.35 3.81
C VAL A 247 -26.05 -12.11 4.55
N PRO A 248 -27.36 -12.02 4.90
CA PRO A 248 -27.94 -10.84 5.55
C PRO A 248 -27.37 -10.53 6.95
N THR A 249 -26.68 -11.48 7.58
CA THR A 249 -26.10 -11.37 8.91
C THR A 249 -24.81 -10.54 8.89
N ARG A 250 -24.85 -9.37 9.53
CA ARG A 250 -23.72 -8.42 9.58
C ARG A 250 -22.49 -8.91 10.34
N THR A 251 -22.57 -10.08 10.98
CA THR A 251 -21.50 -10.66 11.78
C THR A 251 -20.54 -11.56 11.00
N ASP A 252 -20.86 -11.85 9.73
CA ASP A 252 -20.07 -12.72 8.86
C ASP A 252 -19.08 -11.94 7.98
N ASN A 253 -18.07 -12.64 7.44
CA ASN A 253 -17.00 -12.08 6.59
C ASN A 253 -17.08 -12.63 5.16
N VAL A 254 -18.12 -12.25 4.41
CA VAL A 254 -18.36 -12.74 3.04
C VAL A 254 -18.87 -11.60 2.16
N GLN A 255 -18.26 -11.44 0.99
CA GLN A 255 -18.60 -10.42 0.00
C GLN A 255 -18.41 -10.92 -1.44
#